data_AF-A0A1F6LRJ1-F1
#
_entry.id   AF-A0A1F6LRJ1-F1
#
_cell.length_a   1.000
_cell.length_b   1.000
_cell.length_c   1.000
_cell.angle_alpha   90.00
_cell.angle_beta   90.00
_cell.angle_gamma   90.00
#
_symmetry.space_group_name_H-M   'P 1'
#
loop_
_entity.id
_entity.type
_entity.pdbx_description
1 polymer ?
#
loop_
_entity_poly.entity_id
_entity_poly.type
_entity_poly.pdbx_seq_one_letter_code
_entity_poly.pdbx_strand_id
1 'polypeptide(L)'
;MSKLSTGLAGLALLVLVGAGCAKSDAPKSPGAAPAKPAAQAPAAAPGKIAFDFPVQNSLNVSKGNYVLAPSKKAVTDGKTGTYIFYAAKMLAVGAGESQIETLAGSQETIPNSLIMRTGFDGAKAAVGDIVLTWWQSGSGMQRAIVTGGTATEPEVQYLDLDYSESAKSTVILPGSFQKLVGGASGSSLACKESGEWRHVQEVKELDGKILVVGWAGKVSVVPSADCLEVMWENEEIAVGDKVSVPVIGSYSAATVTKVDKKIGRVWAKYSFAGKESEEAFPIVDVMGKTAAASLK
;
A
#
# COMPACT_ATOMS: atom_id res chain seq x y z
N MET A 1 -24.58 15.76 39.10
CA MET A 1 -24.90 15.28 40.47
C MET A 1 -25.84 14.08 40.36
N SER A 2 -25.40 12.93 40.88
CA SER A 2 -26.19 11.78 41.40
C SER A 2 -27.22 11.08 40.47
N LYS A 3 -27.26 9.75 40.28
CA LYS A 3 -26.81 8.61 41.10
C LYS A 3 -26.44 7.38 40.25
N LEU A 4 -25.50 6.61 40.80
CA LEU A 4 -25.17 5.22 40.49
C LEU A 4 -26.38 4.27 40.64
N SER A 5 -26.36 3.17 39.88
CA SER A 5 -26.95 1.90 40.27
C SER A 5 -26.00 0.76 39.88
N THR A 6 -25.54 0.07 40.91
CA THR A 6 -24.74 -1.16 40.98
C THR A 6 -25.55 -2.39 40.56
N GLY A 7 -24.90 -3.34 39.89
CA GLY A 7 -25.41 -4.69 39.68
C GLY A 7 -24.26 -5.68 39.48
N LEU A 8 -23.74 -6.20 40.59
CA LEU A 8 -22.77 -7.29 40.65
C LEU A 8 -23.55 -8.58 40.92
N ALA A 9 -23.39 -9.61 40.09
CA ALA A 9 -23.81 -10.97 40.40
C ALA A 9 -22.76 -11.93 39.85
N GLY A 10 -22.06 -12.59 40.77
CA GLY A 10 -21.21 -13.75 40.47
C GLY A 10 -21.93 -15.05 40.83
N LEU A 11 -21.49 -16.15 40.21
CA LEU A 11 -21.36 -17.49 40.79
C LEU A 11 -20.67 -18.35 39.71
N ALA A 12 -19.39 -18.70 39.91
CA ALA A 12 -18.93 -19.97 40.47
C ALA A 12 -18.93 -21.12 39.45
N LEU A 13 -17.75 -21.65 39.13
CA LEU A 13 -17.63 -23.05 38.74
C LEU A 13 -16.36 -23.68 39.34
N LEU A 14 -16.62 -24.86 39.92
CA LEU A 14 -15.82 -25.72 40.75
C LEU A 14 -14.40 -26.04 40.24
N VAL A 15 -13.46 -26.02 41.20
CA VAL A 15 -12.25 -26.83 41.19
C VAL A 15 -12.58 -28.21 41.78
N LEU A 16 -12.25 -29.29 41.07
CA LEU A 16 -12.20 -30.64 41.63
C LEU A 16 -10.80 -31.22 41.41
N VAL A 17 -10.08 -31.39 42.51
CA VAL A 17 -8.89 -32.24 42.61
C VAL A 17 -9.36 -33.59 43.16
N GLY A 18 -8.93 -34.68 42.52
CA GLY A 18 -9.15 -36.04 43.03
C GLY A 18 -8.22 -37.03 42.32
N ALA A 19 -7.19 -37.48 43.04
CA ALA A 19 -6.36 -38.61 42.67
C ALA A 19 -7.08 -39.93 42.97
N GLY A 20 -6.86 -40.95 42.14
CA GLY A 20 -7.35 -42.31 42.39
C GLY A 20 -6.98 -43.29 41.28
N CYS A 21 -5.92 -44.07 41.49
CA CYS A 21 -5.50 -45.17 40.63
C CYS A 21 -6.48 -46.35 40.70
N ALA A 22 -6.92 -46.85 39.55
CA ALA A 22 -7.33 -48.25 39.39
C ALA A 22 -7.05 -48.69 37.94
N LYS A 23 -6.31 -49.79 37.80
CA LYS A 23 -5.91 -50.42 36.55
C LYS A 23 -7.14 -50.91 35.79
N SER A 24 -7.16 -50.66 34.48
CA SER A 24 -8.06 -51.32 33.54
C SER A 24 -7.27 -51.57 32.26
N ASP A 25 -6.90 -52.83 32.05
CA ASP A 25 -6.25 -53.30 30.83
C ASP A 25 -7.22 -53.18 29.65
N ALA A 26 -6.88 -52.32 28.69
CA ALA A 26 -7.55 -52.20 27.40
C ALA A 26 -6.49 -52.11 26.28
N PRO A 27 -6.76 -52.69 25.10
CA PRO A 27 -5.75 -53.21 24.19
C PRO A 27 -4.93 -52.12 23.48
N LYS A 28 -3.63 -52.41 23.30
CA LYS A 28 -2.69 -51.61 22.49
C LYS A 28 -3.26 -51.41 21.09
N SER A 29 -3.67 -50.18 20.79
CA SER A 29 -3.84 -49.70 19.42
C SER A 29 -2.49 -49.78 18.69
N PRO A 30 -2.41 -50.25 17.43
CA PRO A 30 -1.17 -50.24 16.67
C PRO A 30 -0.65 -48.80 16.56
N GLY A 31 0.59 -48.57 16.97
CA GLY A 31 1.23 -47.27 16.99
C GLY A 31 1.06 -46.56 15.65
N ALA A 32 0.47 -45.36 15.69
CA ALA A 32 0.49 -44.45 14.56
C ALA A 32 1.96 -44.19 14.22
N ALA A 33 2.36 -44.55 13.00
CA ALA A 33 3.67 -44.24 12.48
C ALA A 33 3.93 -42.73 12.62
N PRO A 34 5.15 -42.31 13.00
CA PRO A 34 5.47 -40.89 13.05
C PRO A 34 5.17 -40.26 11.70
N ALA A 35 4.34 -39.21 11.70
CA ALA A 35 4.00 -38.47 10.50
C ALA A 35 5.31 -38.06 9.81
N LYS A 36 5.47 -38.53 8.57
CA LYS A 36 6.57 -38.13 7.69
C LYS A 36 6.64 -36.60 7.69
N PRO A 37 7.79 -35.97 7.99
CA PRO A 37 7.92 -34.53 7.87
C PRO A 37 7.42 -34.12 6.48
N ALA A 38 6.43 -33.24 6.44
CA ALA A 38 5.98 -32.65 5.19
C ALA A 38 7.22 -32.08 4.52
N ALA A 39 7.54 -32.56 3.32
CA ALA A 39 8.66 -32.05 2.55
C ALA A 39 8.45 -30.54 2.42
N GLN A 40 9.35 -29.75 3.01
CA GLN A 40 9.35 -28.31 2.82
C GLN A 40 9.37 -28.06 1.32
N ALA A 41 8.39 -27.31 0.83
CA ALA A 41 8.37 -26.89 -0.56
C ALA A 41 9.73 -26.24 -0.86
N PRO A 42 10.35 -26.56 -2.00
CA PRO A 42 11.64 -25.97 -2.37
C PRO A 42 11.54 -24.45 -2.32
N ALA A 43 12.55 -23.80 -1.73
CA ALA A 43 12.62 -22.35 -1.69
C ALA A 43 12.50 -21.79 -3.12
N ALA A 44 11.73 -20.72 -3.28
CA ALA A 44 11.58 -20.06 -4.57
C ALA A 44 12.96 -19.64 -5.11
N ALA A 45 13.15 -19.71 -6.42
CA ALA A 45 14.37 -19.22 -7.05
C ALA A 45 14.54 -17.71 -6.76
N PRO A 46 15.77 -17.20 -6.59
CA PRO A 46 16.00 -15.79 -6.26
C PRO A 46 15.24 -14.84 -7.19
N GLY A 47 14.57 -13.86 -6.59
CA GLY A 47 13.84 -12.80 -7.29
C GLY A 47 12.46 -13.21 -7.79
N LYS A 48 12.08 -14.48 -7.67
CA LYS A 48 10.70 -14.91 -7.92
C LYS A 48 9.81 -14.51 -6.76
N ILE A 49 8.62 -14.04 -7.10
CA ILE A 49 7.55 -13.73 -6.14
C ILE A 49 6.40 -14.73 -6.31
N ALA A 50 5.48 -14.76 -5.35
CA ALA A 50 4.31 -15.64 -5.39
C ALA A 50 3.28 -15.27 -6.48
N PHE A 51 3.53 -14.19 -7.23
CA PHE A 51 2.67 -13.68 -8.28
C PHE A 51 3.30 -13.97 -9.64
N ASP A 52 2.47 -14.11 -10.68
CA ASP A 52 2.92 -14.34 -12.06
C ASP A 52 3.51 -13.06 -12.67
N PHE A 53 4.63 -12.61 -12.12
CA PHE A 53 5.37 -11.42 -12.52
C PHE A 53 6.80 -11.78 -12.90
N PRO A 54 7.40 -11.16 -13.94
CA PRO A 54 8.76 -11.47 -14.33
C PRO A 54 9.78 -11.07 -13.26
N VAL A 55 10.92 -11.75 -13.25
CA VAL A 55 12.01 -11.43 -12.32
C VAL A 55 12.71 -10.15 -12.79
N GLN A 56 12.77 -9.15 -11.92
CA GLN A 56 13.52 -7.92 -12.17
C GLN A 56 15.01 -8.14 -11.86
N ASN A 57 15.82 -8.38 -12.88
CA ASN A 57 17.23 -8.75 -12.69
C ASN A 57 18.12 -7.60 -12.19
N SER A 58 17.69 -6.35 -12.28
CA SER A 58 18.49 -5.19 -11.87
C SER A 58 17.65 -4.05 -11.31
N LEU A 59 18.23 -3.24 -10.41
CA LEU A 59 17.66 -1.98 -9.96
C LEU A 59 18.65 -0.84 -10.20
N ASN A 60 18.13 0.29 -10.69
CA ASN A 60 18.91 1.53 -10.78
C ASN A 60 18.76 2.33 -9.48
N VAL A 61 19.38 1.85 -8.40
CA VAL A 61 19.37 2.47 -7.08
C VAL A 61 20.76 2.37 -6.46
N SER A 62 21.31 3.50 -6.03
CA SER A 62 22.61 3.55 -5.35
C SER A 62 22.52 3.08 -3.91
N LYS A 63 23.60 2.50 -3.38
CA LYS A 63 23.75 2.22 -1.94
C LYS A 63 23.50 3.49 -1.13
N GLY A 64 22.76 3.36 -0.03
CA GLY A 64 22.41 4.44 0.89
C GLY A 64 21.19 5.26 0.47
N ASN A 65 20.73 5.16 -0.78
CA ASN A 65 19.48 5.81 -1.21
C ASN A 65 18.27 5.15 -0.53
N TYR A 66 17.23 5.95 -0.31
CA TYR A 66 15.97 5.49 0.22
C TYR A 66 15.17 4.72 -0.83
N VAL A 67 14.51 3.66 -0.37
CA VAL A 67 13.56 2.85 -1.13
C VAL A 67 12.35 2.54 -0.26
N LEU A 68 11.28 2.08 -0.90
CA LEU A 68 10.10 1.50 -0.28
C LEU A 68 10.04 0.02 -0.61
N ALA A 69 9.84 -0.82 0.40
CA ALA A 69 9.76 -2.27 0.24
C ALA A 69 8.80 -2.88 1.27
N PRO A 70 8.13 -4.01 0.96
CA PRO A 70 7.39 -4.76 1.94
C PRO A 70 8.33 -5.49 2.90
N SER A 71 7.80 -5.95 4.04
CA SER A 71 8.56 -6.84 4.93
C SER A 71 8.85 -8.19 4.27
N LYS A 72 9.98 -8.81 4.61
CA LYS A 72 10.29 -10.20 4.24
C LYS A 72 9.19 -11.19 4.63
N LYS A 73 8.48 -10.92 5.73
CA LYS A 73 7.31 -11.73 6.14
C LYS A 73 6.21 -11.70 5.07
N ALA A 74 5.83 -10.51 4.58
CA ALA A 74 4.79 -10.39 3.54
C ALA A 74 5.20 -11.14 2.26
N VAL A 75 6.48 -11.03 1.86
CA VAL A 75 7.04 -11.77 0.72
C VAL A 75 6.93 -13.28 0.91
N THR A 76 7.27 -13.77 2.11
CA THR A 76 7.22 -15.21 2.45
C THR A 76 5.77 -15.73 2.50
N ASP A 77 4.85 -14.94 3.04
CA ASP A 77 3.41 -15.27 3.08
C ASP A 77 2.80 -15.26 1.65
N GLY A 78 3.44 -14.59 0.68
CA GLY A 78 3.06 -14.64 -0.73
C GLY A 78 1.66 -14.07 -0.96
N LYS A 79 0.78 -14.84 -1.60
CA LYS A 79 -0.60 -14.39 -1.95
C LYS A 79 -1.50 -14.15 -0.74
N THR A 80 -1.18 -14.68 0.43
CA THR A 80 -1.94 -14.45 1.67
C THR A 80 -1.39 -13.27 2.48
N GLY A 81 -0.21 -12.78 2.12
CA GLY A 81 0.44 -11.64 2.77
C GLY A 81 -0.32 -10.33 2.57
N THR A 82 -0.13 -9.42 3.52
CA THR A 82 -0.51 -8.01 3.42
C THR A 82 0.74 -7.20 3.13
N TYR A 83 0.77 -6.53 1.98
CA TYR A 83 1.93 -5.77 1.53
C TYR A 83 1.74 -4.32 1.92
N ILE A 84 2.46 -3.92 2.97
CA ILE A 84 2.65 -2.51 3.32
C ILE A 84 4.09 -2.17 2.99
N PHE A 85 4.27 -1.12 2.20
CA PHE A 85 5.59 -0.69 1.77
C PHE A 85 6.15 0.31 2.77
N TYR A 86 7.33 0.00 3.30
CA TYR A 86 8.01 0.80 4.30
C TYR A 86 9.35 1.32 3.78
N ALA A 87 9.74 2.49 4.26
CA ALA A 87 11.03 3.07 3.99
C ALA A 87 12.17 2.20 4.52
N ALA A 88 13.20 2.08 3.68
CA ALA A 88 14.45 1.39 3.97
C ALA A 88 15.59 2.06 3.20
N LYS A 89 16.83 1.76 3.58
CA LYS A 89 18.03 2.13 2.82
C LYS A 89 18.52 0.97 2.00
N MET A 90 18.91 1.25 0.75
CA MET A 90 19.56 0.25 -0.10
C MET A 90 20.95 -0.08 0.44
N LEU A 91 21.23 -1.36 0.73
CA LEU A 91 22.57 -1.81 1.15
C LEU A 91 23.40 -2.33 -0.03
N ALA A 92 22.78 -3.16 -0.86
CA ALA A 92 23.40 -3.74 -2.05
C ALA A 92 22.34 -4.18 -3.06
N VAL A 93 22.55 -3.85 -4.33
CA VAL A 93 21.73 -4.35 -5.44
C VAL A 93 22.27 -5.69 -5.90
N GLY A 94 21.41 -6.70 -5.96
CA GLY A 94 21.74 -8.03 -6.47
C GLY A 94 20.93 -8.40 -7.70
N ALA A 95 21.28 -9.54 -8.29
CA ALA A 95 20.55 -10.13 -9.41
C ALA A 95 19.22 -10.71 -8.91
N GLY A 96 18.10 -10.09 -9.30
CA GLY A 96 16.75 -10.53 -8.91
C GLY A 96 16.29 -10.09 -7.50
N GLU A 97 17.21 -10.00 -6.54
CA GLU A 97 16.93 -9.56 -5.15
C GLU A 97 17.99 -8.58 -4.66
N SER A 98 17.61 -7.68 -3.76
CA SER A 98 18.51 -6.69 -3.17
C SER A 98 18.46 -6.74 -1.65
N GLN A 99 19.56 -6.33 -1.03
CA GLN A 99 19.65 -6.16 0.42
C GLN A 99 19.26 -4.73 0.80
N ILE A 100 18.37 -4.61 1.78
CA ILE A 100 17.92 -3.35 2.33
C ILE A 100 18.10 -3.34 3.85
N GLU A 101 18.19 -2.16 4.44
CA GLU A 101 18.14 -1.93 5.88
C GLU A 101 16.89 -1.13 6.21
N THR A 102 15.98 -1.70 6.99
CA THR A 102 14.79 -0.97 7.45
C THR A 102 15.20 0.20 8.34
N LEU A 103 14.33 1.20 8.52
CA LEU A 103 14.63 2.31 9.44
C LEU A 103 14.82 1.86 10.91
N ALA A 104 14.40 0.64 11.25
CA ALA A 104 14.63 0.02 12.55
C ALA A 104 15.98 -0.74 12.64
N GLY A 105 16.79 -0.74 11.58
CA GLY A 105 18.11 -1.39 11.53
C GLY A 105 18.10 -2.88 11.18
N SER A 106 16.95 -3.44 10.76
CA SER A 106 16.89 -4.84 10.31
C SER A 106 17.33 -4.95 8.87
N GLN A 107 18.21 -5.90 8.57
CA GLN A 107 18.63 -6.18 7.20
C GLN A 107 17.77 -7.28 6.58
N GLU A 108 17.24 -7.01 5.39
CA GLU A 108 16.35 -7.92 4.67
C GLU A 108 16.78 -8.08 3.21
N THR A 109 16.52 -9.25 2.65
CA THR A 109 16.67 -9.53 1.22
C THR A 109 15.28 -9.59 0.60
N ILE A 110 15.03 -8.69 -0.37
CA ILE A 110 13.72 -8.50 -0.98
C ILE A 110 13.84 -8.63 -2.51
N PRO A 111 12.89 -9.31 -3.18
CA PRO A 111 12.82 -9.33 -4.64
C PRO A 111 12.75 -7.92 -5.24
N ASN A 112 13.57 -7.67 -6.26
CA ASN A 112 13.69 -6.36 -6.90
C ASN A 112 12.36 -5.83 -7.46
N SER A 113 11.46 -6.73 -7.88
CA SER A 113 10.12 -6.38 -8.36
C SER A 113 9.24 -5.72 -7.29
N LEU A 114 9.55 -5.92 -6.00
CA LEU A 114 8.83 -5.36 -4.86
C LEU A 114 9.55 -4.15 -4.23
N ILE A 115 10.60 -3.62 -4.86
CA ILE A 115 11.32 -2.45 -4.38
C ILE A 115 10.94 -1.26 -5.25
N MET A 116 10.29 -0.26 -4.64
CA MET A 116 10.04 1.03 -5.26
C MET A 116 11.15 2.00 -4.88
N ARG A 117 11.71 2.68 -5.88
CA ARG A 117 12.64 3.76 -5.64
C ARG A 117 11.87 4.95 -5.09
N THR A 118 12.38 5.58 -4.04
CA THR A 118 11.93 6.92 -3.65
C THR A 118 13.08 7.89 -3.67
N GLY A 119 14.30 7.47 -3.37
CA GLY A 119 15.46 8.34 -3.35
C GLY A 119 16.29 8.32 -4.62
N PHE A 120 16.78 9.50 -5.00
CA PHE A 120 17.96 9.63 -5.83
C PHE A 120 18.76 10.87 -5.47
N ASP A 121 20.08 10.78 -5.68
CA ASP A 121 20.98 11.89 -5.43
C ASP A 121 20.62 13.07 -6.36
N GLY A 122 20.38 14.23 -5.76
CA GLY A 122 19.98 15.43 -6.50
C GLY A 122 18.50 15.50 -6.86
N ALA A 123 17.63 14.65 -6.29
CA ALA A 123 16.18 14.80 -6.42
C ALA A 123 15.72 16.21 -6.03
N LYS A 124 14.86 16.79 -6.87
CA LYS A 124 14.29 18.12 -6.67
C LYS A 124 12.80 18.11 -6.95
N ALA A 125 12.05 18.88 -6.17
CA ALA A 125 10.65 19.15 -6.41
C ALA A 125 10.34 20.65 -6.18
N ALA A 126 9.29 21.13 -6.83
CA ALA A 126 8.77 22.48 -6.73
C ALA A 126 7.34 22.44 -6.17
N VAL A 127 6.87 23.57 -5.64
CA VAL A 127 5.49 23.72 -5.17
C VAL A 127 4.49 23.29 -6.25
N GLY A 128 3.55 22.43 -5.88
CA GLY A 128 2.56 21.83 -6.77
C GLY A 128 2.97 20.46 -7.33
N ASP A 129 4.24 20.08 -7.28
CA ASP A 129 4.66 18.73 -7.67
C ASP A 129 4.05 17.69 -6.72
N ILE A 130 3.68 16.54 -7.27
CA ILE A 130 3.35 15.34 -6.49
C ILE A 130 4.59 14.45 -6.40
N VAL A 131 4.85 13.91 -5.21
CA VAL A 131 5.99 13.04 -4.94
C VAL A 131 5.57 11.76 -4.25
N LEU A 132 6.27 10.66 -4.53
CA LEU A 132 6.26 9.45 -3.71
C LEU A 132 7.36 9.57 -2.66
N THR A 133 7.00 9.34 -1.40
CA THR A 133 7.87 9.40 -0.22
C THR A 133 7.35 8.41 0.82
N TRP A 134 7.74 8.58 2.09
CA TRP A 134 7.12 7.92 3.22
C TRP A 134 6.74 8.92 4.30
N TRP A 135 5.89 8.47 5.22
CA TRP A 135 5.53 9.23 6.41
C TRP A 135 6.75 9.41 7.32
N GLN A 136 7.34 10.61 7.37
CA GLN A 136 8.64 10.86 8.01
C GLN A 136 8.71 10.55 9.52
N SER A 137 7.61 10.65 10.26
CA SER A 137 7.57 10.23 11.68
C SER A 137 7.29 8.73 11.86
N GLY A 138 7.13 8.00 10.76
CA GLY A 138 7.00 6.55 10.69
C GLY A 138 7.83 6.03 9.52
N SER A 139 7.26 5.09 8.76
CA SER A 139 7.95 4.51 7.60
C SER A 139 7.03 4.16 6.45
N GLY A 140 5.71 4.24 6.60
CA GLY A 140 4.76 3.81 5.57
C GLY A 140 4.81 4.69 4.33
N MET A 141 4.71 4.06 3.15
CA MET A 141 4.58 4.74 1.86
C MET A 141 3.51 5.83 1.89
N GLN A 142 3.82 6.96 1.25
CA GLN A 142 2.92 8.09 1.10
C GLN A 142 3.16 8.77 -0.24
N ARG A 143 2.08 9.19 -0.89
CA ARG A 143 2.11 10.25 -1.89
C ARG A 143 1.87 11.59 -1.19
N ALA A 144 2.52 12.64 -1.66
CA ALA A 144 2.41 13.96 -1.07
C ALA A 144 2.46 15.05 -2.15
N ILE A 145 1.79 16.17 -1.90
CA ILE A 145 1.93 17.38 -2.71
C ILE A 145 2.92 18.34 -2.04
N VAL A 146 3.80 18.93 -2.82
CA VAL A 146 4.73 19.97 -2.34
C VAL A 146 3.98 21.29 -2.16
N THR A 147 4.01 21.83 -0.94
CA THR A 147 3.32 23.06 -0.55
C THR A 147 4.29 24.20 -0.24
N GLY A 148 5.58 23.91 -0.04
CA GLY A 148 6.61 24.90 0.28
C GLY A 148 8.02 24.29 0.41
N GLY A 149 8.86 24.91 1.24
CA GLY A 149 10.22 24.45 1.53
C GLY A 149 11.23 24.77 0.42
N THR A 150 12.32 24.01 0.37
CA THR A 150 13.35 24.12 -0.68
C THR A 150 13.23 23.00 -1.69
N ALA A 151 13.94 23.11 -2.82
CA ALA A 151 13.86 22.08 -3.87
C ALA A 151 14.30 20.69 -3.39
N THR A 152 15.26 20.62 -2.48
CA THR A 152 15.82 19.35 -1.96
C THR A 152 15.24 18.94 -0.61
N GLU A 153 14.59 19.87 0.09
CA GLU A 153 13.89 19.64 1.36
C GLU A 153 12.51 20.30 1.27
N PRO A 154 11.60 19.74 0.44
CA PRO A 154 10.29 20.32 0.25
C PRO A 154 9.44 20.14 1.51
N GLU A 155 8.61 21.14 1.76
CA GLU A 155 7.49 21.02 2.68
C GLU A 155 6.31 20.42 1.91
N VAL A 156 5.68 19.39 2.47
CA VAL A 156 4.64 18.62 1.80
C VAL A 156 3.42 18.39 2.67
N GLN A 157 2.30 18.13 2.02
CA GLN A 157 1.10 17.57 2.64
C GLN A 157 0.83 16.17 2.11
N TYR A 158 0.68 15.20 3.01
CA TYR A 158 0.39 13.82 2.65
C TYR A 158 -1.01 13.68 2.07
N LEU A 159 -1.11 12.85 1.04
CA LEU A 159 -2.33 12.60 0.30
C LEU A 159 -3.02 11.31 0.73
N ASP A 160 -2.27 10.28 1.13
CA ASP A 160 -2.85 8.96 1.44
C ASP A 160 -3.40 8.84 2.87
N LEU A 161 -3.38 9.93 3.63
CA LEU A 161 -4.02 10.05 4.93
C LEU A 161 -5.36 10.77 4.79
N ASP A 162 -6.30 10.43 5.68
CA ASP A 162 -7.57 11.14 5.82
C ASP A 162 -7.32 12.65 5.94
N TYR A 163 -8.06 13.43 5.18
CA TYR A 163 -7.93 14.87 5.24
C TYR A 163 -8.38 15.40 6.60
N SER A 164 -7.57 16.28 7.18
CA SER A 164 -7.92 17.08 8.34
C SER A 164 -7.46 18.52 8.12
N GLU A 165 -8.30 19.49 8.49
CA GLU A 165 -7.91 20.92 8.46
C GLU A 165 -6.76 21.23 9.43
N SER A 166 -6.56 20.40 10.45
CA SER A 166 -5.46 20.52 11.41
C SER A 166 -4.19 19.77 10.97
N ALA A 167 -4.22 19.08 9.83
CA ALA A 167 -3.05 18.37 9.30
C ALA A 167 -1.94 19.38 8.98
N LYS A 168 -0.81 19.23 9.67
CA LYS A 168 0.36 20.08 9.46
C LYS A 168 1.16 19.56 8.28
N SER A 169 1.67 20.48 7.47
CA SER A 169 2.72 20.16 6.53
C SER A 169 3.95 19.58 7.24
N THR A 170 4.74 18.79 6.51
CA THR A 170 5.97 18.18 6.99
C THR A 170 7.10 18.45 6.00
N VAL A 171 8.28 18.80 6.49
CA VAL A 171 9.49 18.84 5.66
C VAL A 171 10.00 17.41 5.49
N ILE A 172 10.18 16.96 4.25
CA ILE A 172 10.74 15.63 3.95
C ILE A 172 12.24 15.71 3.70
N LEU A 173 12.94 14.61 3.98
CA LEU A 173 14.39 14.55 3.95
C LEU A 173 14.97 14.70 2.52
N PRO A 174 16.22 15.16 2.37
CA PRO A 174 16.93 15.10 1.10
C PRO A 174 17.02 13.68 0.54
N GLY A 175 16.82 13.54 -0.77
CA GLY A 175 16.92 12.25 -1.46
C GLY A 175 15.92 11.22 -0.96
N SER A 176 14.81 11.67 -0.36
CA SER A 176 13.79 10.82 0.26
C SER A 176 12.52 10.68 -0.58
N PHE A 177 12.51 11.27 -1.77
CA PHE A 177 11.32 11.43 -2.59
C PHE A 177 11.64 11.38 -4.08
N GLN A 178 10.68 10.87 -4.85
CA GLN A 178 10.70 10.92 -6.30
C GLN A 178 9.46 11.67 -6.77
N LYS A 179 9.61 12.49 -7.80
CA LYS A 179 8.44 13.10 -8.46
C LYS A 179 7.60 12.01 -9.12
N LEU A 180 6.29 12.07 -8.92
CA LEU A 180 5.34 11.24 -9.65
C LEU A 180 5.00 11.93 -10.96
N VAL A 181 5.48 11.33 -12.04
CA VAL A 181 5.15 11.65 -13.43
C VAL A 181 4.63 10.37 -14.08
N GLY A 182 4.01 10.47 -15.26
CA GLY A 182 3.43 9.32 -15.95
C GLY A 182 4.32 8.07 -15.96
N GLY A 183 3.78 6.94 -15.49
CA GLY A 183 4.45 5.63 -15.40
C GLY A 183 5.47 5.50 -14.26
N ALA A 184 5.47 6.41 -13.28
CA ALA A 184 6.31 6.27 -12.09
C ALA A 184 5.72 5.27 -11.09
N SER A 185 6.57 4.45 -10.46
CA SER A 185 6.12 3.63 -9.34
C SER A 185 5.52 4.51 -8.24
N GLY A 186 4.40 4.07 -7.66
CA GLY A 186 3.56 4.84 -6.75
C GLY A 186 2.45 5.65 -7.43
N SER A 187 2.46 5.77 -8.77
CA SER A 187 1.34 6.36 -9.52
C SER A 187 0.04 5.59 -9.27
N SER A 188 -1.08 6.30 -9.31
CA SER A 188 -2.40 5.67 -9.24
C SER A 188 -2.89 5.24 -10.59
N LEU A 189 -3.45 4.03 -10.62
CA LEU A 189 -4.03 3.42 -11.79
C LEU A 189 -5.47 3.02 -11.49
N ALA A 190 -6.31 3.11 -12.53
CA ALA A 190 -7.57 2.40 -12.62
C ALA A 190 -7.35 1.16 -13.48
N CYS A 191 -7.40 -0.03 -12.88
CA CYS A 191 -7.19 -1.29 -13.59
C CYS A 191 -8.46 -2.12 -13.61
N LYS A 192 -8.77 -2.74 -14.75
CA LYS A 192 -9.94 -3.59 -14.91
C LYS A 192 -9.68 -4.96 -14.28
N GLU A 193 -10.37 -5.29 -13.20
CA GLU A 193 -10.32 -6.60 -12.56
C GLU A 193 -11.74 -7.13 -12.37
N SER A 194 -12.01 -8.35 -12.87
CA SER A 194 -13.33 -8.99 -12.75
C SER A 194 -14.52 -8.15 -13.25
N GLY A 195 -14.27 -7.27 -14.24
CA GLY A 195 -15.29 -6.38 -14.80
C GLY A 195 -15.50 -5.06 -14.06
N GLU A 196 -14.81 -4.85 -12.94
CA GLU A 196 -14.81 -3.57 -12.20
C GLU A 196 -13.49 -2.82 -12.40
N TRP A 197 -13.56 -1.49 -12.32
CA TRP A 197 -12.38 -0.64 -12.29
C TRP A 197 -11.90 -0.47 -10.85
N ARG A 198 -10.73 -1.05 -10.56
CA ARG A 198 -10.11 -1.03 -9.25
C ARG A 198 -9.10 0.10 -9.16
N HIS A 199 -9.10 0.77 -8.02
CA HIS A 199 -8.04 1.71 -7.67
C HIS A 199 -6.87 0.93 -7.10
N VAL A 200 -5.71 1.14 -7.72
CA VAL A 200 -4.44 0.54 -7.30
C VAL A 200 -3.31 1.54 -7.45
N GLN A 201 -2.20 1.27 -6.78
CA GLN A 201 -0.94 1.97 -6.93
C GLN A 201 0.06 1.06 -7.64
N GLU A 202 0.78 1.61 -8.62
CA GLU A 202 1.81 0.89 -9.33
C GLU A 202 3.00 0.58 -8.41
N VAL A 203 3.45 -0.68 -8.37
CA VAL A 203 4.73 -1.05 -7.75
C VAL A 203 5.82 -1.13 -8.83
N LYS A 204 5.51 -1.78 -9.95
CA LYS A 204 6.45 -1.97 -11.06
C LYS A 204 5.75 -2.41 -12.34
N GLU A 205 6.10 -1.82 -13.47
CA GLU A 205 5.83 -2.38 -14.80
C GLU A 205 7.06 -3.15 -15.36
N LEU A 206 6.81 -4.33 -15.94
CA LEU A 206 7.81 -5.14 -16.66
C LEU A 206 7.12 -6.07 -17.66
N ASP A 207 7.62 -6.11 -18.90
CA ASP A 207 7.13 -6.97 -19.99
C ASP A 207 5.61 -6.89 -20.23
N GLY A 208 5.06 -5.66 -20.18
CA GLY A 208 3.64 -5.41 -20.38
C GLY A 208 2.74 -5.88 -19.24
N LYS A 209 3.31 -6.31 -18.11
CA LYS A 209 2.60 -6.59 -16.86
C LYS A 209 2.90 -5.49 -15.84
N ILE A 210 1.90 -5.12 -15.05
CA ILE A 210 2.04 -4.23 -13.92
C ILE A 210 1.81 -5.02 -12.63
N LEU A 211 2.79 -4.97 -11.73
CA LEU A 211 2.62 -5.35 -10.33
C LEU A 211 2.02 -4.17 -9.59
N VAL A 212 0.87 -4.38 -8.97
CA VAL A 212 0.11 -3.31 -8.32
C VAL A 212 -0.19 -3.66 -6.87
N VAL A 213 -0.38 -2.64 -6.04
CA VAL A 213 -0.90 -2.76 -4.68
C VAL A 213 -2.22 -2.00 -4.57
N GLY A 214 -3.27 -2.69 -4.16
CA GLY A 214 -4.61 -2.14 -3.98
C GLY A 214 -5.05 -2.11 -2.52
N TRP A 215 -6.37 -2.06 -2.35
CA TRP A 215 -7.02 -1.97 -1.04
C TRP A 215 -6.52 -3.03 -0.04
N ALA A 216 -6.31 -2.59 1.20
CA ALA A 216 -5.79 -3.42 2.30
C ALA A 216 -4.45 -4.13 2.00
N GLY A 217 -3.60 -3.54 1.15
CA GLY A 217 -2.27 -4.05 0.84
C GLY A 217 -2.29 -5.33 -0.01
N LYS A 218 -3.36 -5.56 -0.78
CA LYS A 218 -3.45 -6.69 -1.70
C LYS A 218 -2.63 -6.43 -2.95
N VAL A 219 -1.73 -7.35 -3.26
CA VAL A 219 -0.91 -7.31 -4.47
C VAL A 219 -1.52 -8.22 -5.53
N SER A 220 -1.57 -7.72 -6.76
CA SER A 220 -1.99 -8.46 -7.95
C SER A 220 -1.07 -8.12 -9.12
N VAL A 221 -1.18 -8.91 -10.19
CA VAL A 221 -0.53 -8.63 -11.47
C VAL A 221 -1.62 -8.45 -12.50
N VAL A 222 -1.54 -7.34 -13.22
CA VAL A 222 -2.52 -6.96 -14.24
C VAL A 222 -1.80 -6.66 -15.56
N PRO A 223 -2.41 -6.95 -16.72
CA PRO A 223 -1.89 -6.49 -17.99
C PRO A 223 -1.89 -4.96 -18.04
N SER A 224 -0.83 -4.35 -18.55
CA SER A 224 -0.73 -2.88 -18.65
C SER A 224 -1.82 -2.29 -19.54
N ALA A 225 -2.25 -3.06 -20.56
CA ALA A 225 -3.35 -2.69 -21.46
C ALA A 225 -4.73 -2.63 -20.76
N ASP A 226 -4.88 -3.24 -19.59
CA ASP A 226 -6.12 -3.22 -18.81
C ASP A 226 -6.14 -2.09 -17.75
N CYS A 227 -5.12 -1.23 -17.76
CA CYS A 227 -4.96 -0.13 -16.81
C CYS A 227 -5.00 1.23 -17.50
N LEU A 228 -5.56 2.21 -16.79
CA LEU A 228 -5.53 3.62 -17.13
C LEU A 228 -4.80 4.35 -16.01
N GLU A 229 -3.79 5.14 -16.36
CA GLU A 229 -3.13 6.00 -15.38
C GLU A 229 -3.99 7.21 -15.05
N VAL A 230 -4.06 7.56 -13.77
CA VAL A 230 -4.84 8.68 -13.27
C VAL A 230 -4.02 9.97 -13.42
N MET A 231 -4.15 10.59 -14.59
CA MET A 231 -3.38 11.76 -14.99
C MET A 231 -4.04 13.08 -14.57
N TRP A 232 -3.87 13.44 -13.30
CA TRP A 232 -4.47 14.67 -12.73
C TRP A 232 -4.00 15.97 -13.40
N GLU A 233 -2.79 16.01 -13.95
CA GLU A 233 -2.24 17.21 -14.62
C GLU A 233 -2.96 17.54 -15.93
N ASN A 234 -3.53 16.52 -16.58
CA ASN A 234 -4.17 16.63 -17.89
C ASN A 234 -5.69 16.88 -17.78
N GLU A 235 -6.22 17.03 -16.57
CA GLU A 235 -7.65 17.19 -16.34
C GLU A 235 -7.97 18.46 -15.56
N GLU A 236 -8.75 19.34 -16.20
CA GLU A 236 -9.37 20.48 -15.52
C GLU A 236 -10.58 19.99 -14.72
N ILE A 237 -10.34 19.58 -13.47
CA ILE A 237 -11.40 19.22 -12.52
C ILE A 237 -12.00 20.50 -11.92
N ALA A 238 -13.31 20.68 -12.07
CA ALA A 238 -14.08 21.81 -11.53
C ALA A 238 -15.30 21.36 -10.72
N VAL A 239 -15.84 22.27 -9.91
CA VAL A 239 -17.08 22.03 -9.14
C VAL A 239 -18.25 21.73 -10.09
N GLY A 240 -19.04 20.71 -9.76
CA GLY A 240 -20.14 20.22 -10.59
C GLY A 240 -19.75 19.11 -11.57
N ASP A 241 -18.45 18.86 -11.77
CA ASP A 241 -17.99 17.82 -12.67
C ASP A 241 -18.39 16.42 -12.20
N LYS A 242 -18.75 15.57 -13.16
CA LYS A 242 -18.92 14.13 -12.96
C LYS A 242 -17.58 13.46 -13.12
N VAL A 243 -17.13 12.81 -12.06
CA VAL A 243 -15.82 12.18 -11.95
C VAL A 243 -15.99 10.77 -11.39
N SER A 244 -14.92 9.99 -11.37
CA SER A 244 -14.84 8.74 -10.63
C SER A 244 -13.80 8.85 -9.51
N VAL A 245 -14.15 8.37 -8.31
CA VAL A 245 -13.30 8.41 -7.11
C VAL A 245 -13.18 7.02 -6.48
N PRO A 246 -12.07 6.69 -5.79
CA PRO A 246 -11.92 5.39 -5.16
C PRO A 246 -12.78 5.28 -3.89
N VAL A 247 -13.65 4.26 -3.85
CA VAL A 247 -14.49 3.90 -2.69
C VAL A 247 -14.31 2.41 -2.42
N ILE A 248 -13.69 2.06 -1.29
CA ILE A 248 -13.37 0.66 -0.90
C ILE A 248 -12.65 -0.10 -2.04
N GLY A 249 -11.67 0.56 -2.66
CA GLY A 249 -10.81 -0.03 -3.69
C GLY A 249 -11.44 -0.14 -5.09
N SER A 250 -12.69 0.26 -5.31
CA SER A 250 -13.29 0.39 -6.65
C SER A 250 -13.56 1.85 -6.98
N TYR A 251 -13.46 2.19 -8.25
CA TYR A 251 -13.88 3.50 -8.74
C TYR A 251 -15.40 3.61 -8.78
N SER A 252 -15.93 4.67 -8.15
CA SER A 252 -17.35 4.98 -8.09
C SER A 252 -17.65 6.35 -8.67
N ALA A 253 -18.78 6.48 -9.35
CA ALA A 253 -19.22 7.76 -9.88
C ALA A 253 -19.50 8.76 -8.75
N ALA A 254 -19.02 10.00 -8.93
CA ALA A 254 -19.15 11.07 -7.97
C ALA A 254 -19.36 12.43 -8.64
N THR A 255 -19.72 13.43 -7.85
CA THR A 255 -19.85 14.84 -8.29
C THR A 255 -18.98 15.74 -7.45
N VAL A 256 -18.11 16.52 -8.08
CA VAL A 256 -17.19 17.43 -7.38
C VAL A 256 -17.96 18.57 -6.72
N THR A 257 -17.67 18.82 -5.44
CA THR A 257 -18.26 19.91 -4.64
C THR A 257 -17.27 21.01 -4.30
N LYS A 258 -15.97 20.67 -4.21
CA LYS A 258 -14.88 21.61 -3.95
C LYS A 258 -13.58 21.09 -4.54
N VAL A 259 -12.71 21.99 -5.00
CA VAL A 259 -11.36 21.67 -5.45
C VAL A 259 -10.38 22.59 -4.74
N ASP A 260 -9.33 22.02 -4.14
CA ASP A 260 -8.20 22.77 -3.62
C ASP A 260 -6.89 22.15 -4.12
N LYS A 261 -6.43 22.67 -5.26
CA LYS A 261 -5.19 22.20 -5.91
C LYS A 261 -3.95 22.50 -5.08
N LYS A 262 -3.98 23.51 -4.19
CA LYS A 262 -2.81 23.88 -3.37
C LYS A 262 -2.44 22.79 -2.38
N ILE A 263 -3.44 22.04 -1.92
CA ILE A 263 -3.29 20.92 -0.99
C ILE A 263 -3.59 19.58 -1.66
N GLY A 264 -3.76 19.57 -3.00
CA GLY A 264 -3.96 18.36 -3.79
C GLY A 264 -5.25 17.61 -3.44
N ARG A 265 -6.33 18.31 -3.08
CA ARG A 265 -7.60 17.71 -2.65
C ARG A 265 -8.78 18.07 -3.55
N VAL A 266 -9.67 17.10 -3.73
CA VAL A 266 -10.97 17.25 -4.40
C VAL A 266 -12.04 16.67 -3.47
N TRP A 267 -13.04 17.47 -3.13
CA TRP A 267 -14.22 16.98 -2.42
C TRP A 267 -15.25 16.53 -3.44
N ALA A 268 -15.82 15.35 -3.23
CA ALA A 268 -16.84 14.82 -4.11
C ALA A 268 -17.93 14.08 -3.33
N LYS A 269 -19.17 14.25 -3.80
CA LYS A 269 -20.33 13.49 -3.35
C LYS A 269 -20.48 12.20 -4.13
N TYR A 270 -20.69 11.09 -3.45
CA TYR A 270 -20.90 9.78 -4.05
C TYR A 270 -21.97 9.00 -3.26
N SER A 271 -22.54 7.97 -3.89
CA SER A 271 -23.46 7.06 -3.23
C SER A 271 -22.80 5.69 -3.05
N PHE A 272 -22.83 5.18 -1.82
CA PHE A 272 -22.33 3.84 -1.51
C PHE A 272 -23.28 3.15 -0.53
N ALA A 273 -23.64 1.89 -0.82
CA ALA A 273 -24.58 1.11 -0.02
C ALA A 273 -25.89 1.84 0.34
N GLY A 274 -26.41 2.64 -0.61
CA GLY A 274 -27.65 3.41 -0.44
C GLY A 274 -27.54 4.67 0.43
N LYS A 275 -26.33 5.09 0.80
CA LYS A 275 -26.06 6.33 1.54
C LYS A 275 -25.28 7.30 0.69
N GLU A 276 -25.62 8.58 0.78
CA GLU A 276 -24.80 9.65 0.23
C GLU A 276 -23.72 10.05 1.24
N SER A 277 -22.49 10.20 0.73
CA SER A 277 -21.33 10.67 1.48
C SER A 277 -20.65 11.79 0.70
N GLU A 278 -19.92 12.64 1.41
CA GLU A 278 -19.01 13.63 0.84
C GLU A 278 -17.67 13.51 1.54
N GLU A 279 -16.61 13.27 0.77
CA GLU A 279 -15.25 13.06 1.29
C GLU A 279 -14.23 13.82 0.45
N ALA A 280 -13.06 14.07 1.02
CA ALA A 280 -11.92 14.69 0.34
C ALA A 280 -10.98 13.60 -0.20
N PHE A 281 -10.83 13.54 -1.51
CA PHE A 281 -9.97 12.59 -2.21
C PHE A 281 -8.64 13.25 -2.60
N PRO A 282 -7.53 12.48 -2.64
CA PRO A 282 -6.32 12.90 -3.36
C PRO A 282 -6.65 13.26 -4.80
N ILE A 283 -6.16 14.41 -5.28
CA ILE A 283 -6.37 14.82 -6.67
C ILE A 283 -5.81 13.78 -7.67
N VAL A 284 -4.74 13.09 -7.27
CA VAL A 284 -4.08 12.02 -8.02
C VAL A 284 -4.87 10.70 -8.07
N ASP A 285 -5.98 10.60 -7.34
CA ASP A 285 -6.87 9.45 -7.38
C ASP A 285 -8.16 9.72 -8.14
N VAL A 286 -8.45 10.98 -8.46
CA VAL A 286 -9.72 11.37 -9.08
C VAL A 286 -9.60 11.27 -10.60
N MET A 287 -10.45 10.44 -11.20
CA MET A 287 -10.57 10.37 -12.66
C MET A 287 -11.62 11.38 -13.13
N GLY A 288 -11.17 12.41 -13.82
CA GLY A 288 -11.97 13.44 -14.46
C GLY A 288 -12.73 12.94 -15.68
N LYS A 289 -13.38 13.87 -16.40
CA LYS A 289 -14.39 13.54 -17.43
C LYS A 289 -13.85 12.65 -18.55
N THR A 290 -12.62 12.88 -19.00
CA THR A 290 -12.04 12.17 -20.14
C THR A 290 -11.70 10.75 -19.73
N ALA A 291 -11.00 10.59 -18.60
CA ALA A 291 -10.65 9.27 -18.08
C ALA A 291 -11.89 8.48 -17.59
N ALA A 292 -12.86 9.15 -16.96
CA ALA A 292 -14.10 8.52 -16.50
C ALA A 292 -15.01 8.05 -17.64
N ALA A 293 -14.97 8.70 -18.80
CA ALA A 293 -15.69 8.24 -19.99
C ALA A 293 -15.14 6.90 -20.51
N SER A 294 -13.83 6.66 -20.35
CA SER A 294 -13.16 5.40 -20.72
C SER A 294 -13.49 4.23 -19.79
N LEU A 295 -14.15 4.48 -18.66
CA LEU A 295 -14.57 3.43 -17.73
C LEU A 295 -15.88 2.73 -18.14
N LYS A 296 -16.61 3.29 -19.12
CA LYS A 296 -17.90 2.78 -19.58
C LYS A 296 -17.79 1.56 -20.48
#